data_AF-A0A402BD57-F1
#
_entry.id   AF-A0A402BD57-F1
#
_cell.length_a   1.000
_cell.length_b   1.000
_cell.length_c   1.000
_cell.angle_alpha   90.00
_cell.angle_beta   90.00
_cell.angle_gamma   90.00
#
_symmetry.space_group_name_H-M   'P 1'
#
loop_
_entity.id
_entity.type
_entity.pdbx_description
1 polymer ?
#
loop_
_entity_poly.entity_id
_entity_poly.type
_entity_poly.pdbx_seq_one_letter_code
_entity_poly.pdbx_strand_id
1 'polypeptide(L)'
;MEGAYLTGVIMGDQEGIGPWVADTIWENVNLAVVKWSQVKKLRDEYDALQGKLNGQVKDRAIRLDEHEKAVRANRQLALALQAQGLNEHATRFAYHAQRLQRRVFWLQMIQQRVKLRQRGQALSSWLFSWFLFLIAGYGYRPERSFLAYLFIIVFFTVFYHQLGPQLLWNEAFVISMTAFHGRGFFPSTFSPGDPLALASALEAFIGLIIEVTLIATITQRFFGK
;
A
#
# COMPACT_ATOMS: atom_id res chain seq x y z
N MET A 1 -16.70 -27.17 -11.11
CA MET A 1 -18.18 -27.15 -11.04
C MET A 1 -18.70 -26.69 -12.38
N GLU A 2 -18.82 -27.58 -13.35
CA GLU A 2 -19.47 -27.24 -14.62
C GLU A 2 -20.99 -27.21 -14.40
N GLY A 3 -21.67 -26.11 -14.77
CA GLY A 3 -23.13 -25.99 -14.74
C GLY A 3 -23.79 -25.50 -13.44
N ALA A 4 -23.04 -25.08 -12.41
CA ALA A 4 -23.64 -24.57 -11.17
C ALA A 4 -23.98 -23.06 -11.27
N TYR A 5 -25.28 -22.75 -11.35
CA TYR A 5 -25.79 -21.38 -11.22
C TYR A 5 -26.04 -21.06 -9.74
N LEU A 6 -25.09 -20.34 -9.14
CA LEU A 6 -25.22 -19.85 -7.77
C LEU A 6 -26.00 -18.53 -7.77
N THR A 7 -26.98 -18.37 -6.88
CA THR A 7 -27.72 -17.11 -6.70
C THR A 7 -27.71 -16.71 -5.22
N GLY A 8 -27.36 -15.45 -4.93
CA GLY A 8 -27.44 -14.90 -3.58
C GLY A 8 -26.53 -15.57 -2.54
N VAL A 9 -25.36 -16.08 -2.94
CA VAL A 9 -24.50 -16.85 -2.04
C VAL A 9 -23.85 -15.96 -0.99
N ILE A 10 -24.01 -16.36 0.27
CA ILE A 10 -23.28 -15.80 1.40
C ILE A 10 -22.06 -16.71 1.62
N MET A 11 -20.88 -16.25 1.21
CA MET A 11 -19.62 -16.96 1.42
C MET A 11 -18.96 -16.52 2.73
N GLY A 12 -19.70 -16.34 3.82
CA GLY A 12 -19.14 -15.89 5.10
C GLY A 12 -19.92 -16.45 6.29
N ASP A 13 -19.20 -16.72 7.38
CA ASP A 13 -19.84 -17.03 8.66
C ASP A 13 -20.42 -15.78 9.34
N GLN A 14 -21.02 -15.94 10.53
CA GLN A 14 -21.62 -14.85 11.30
C GLN A 14 -20.60 -13.76 11.70
N GLU A 15 -19.31 -14.10 11.74
CA GLU A 15 -18.22 -13.15 12.04
C GLU A 15 -17.74 -12.40 10.78
N GLY A 16 -18.21 -12.82 9.60
CA GLY A 16 -17.79 -12.30 8.29
C GLY A 16 -16.49 -12.91 7.79
N ILE A 17 -16.13 -14.11 8.26
CA ILE A 17 -14.97 -14.88 7.78
C ILE A 17 -15.42 -15.71 6.58
N GLY A 18 -14.81 -15.45 5.43
CA GLY A 18 -15.08 -16.20 4.20
C GLY A 18 -14.37 -17.55 4.14
N PRO A 19 -14.58 -18.36 3.09
CA PRO A 19 -13.98 -19.69 2.96
C PRO A 19 -12.47 -19.63 2.76
N TRP A 20 -11.83 -20.81 2.78
CA TRP A 20 -10.51 -20.99 2.19
C TRP A 20 -10.61 -20.86 0.68
N VAL A 21 -9.76 -20.04 0.10
CA VAL A 21 -9.74 -19.78 -1.35
C VAL A 21 -8.35 -19.86 -1.95
N ALA A 22 -7.32 -20.07 -1.13
CA ALA A 22 -6.00 -20.41 -1.64
C ALA A 22 -6.08 -21.59 -2.60
N ASP A 23 -5.43 -21.43 -3.76
CA ASP A 23 -5.28 -22.48 -4.77
C ASP A 23 -6.61 -22.93 -5.40
N THR A 24 -7.68 -22.11 -5.23
CA THR A 24 -8.97 -22.31 -5.90
C THR A 24 -8.93 -21.80 -7.34
N ILE A 25 -9.43 -22.62 -8.27
CA ILE A 25 -9.56 -22.27 -9.69
C ILE A 25 -10.96 -21.69 -9.91
N TRP A 26 -11.01 -20.40 -10.30
CA TRP A 26 -12.27 -19.66 -10.42
C TRP A 26 -12.90 -19.67 -11.82
N GLU A 27 -12.12 -19.93 -12.88
CA GLU A 27 -12.54 -20.02 -14.30
C GLU A 27 -13.93 -19.45 -14.62
N ASN A 28 -14.95 -20.31 -14.69
CA ASN A 28 -16.32 -19.96 -15.11
C ASN A 28 -17.30 -19.71 -13.95
N VAL A 29 -16.81 -19.57 -12.71
CA VAL A 29 -17.66 -19.30 -11.55
C VAL A 29 -18.07 -17.83 -11.57
N ASN A 30 -19.37 -17.56 -11.63
CA ASN A 30 -19.89 -16.20 -11.50
C ASN A 30 -19.72 -15.70 -10.06
N LEU A 31 -18.77 -14.78 -9.84
CA LEU A 31 -18.48 -14.20 -8.53
C LEU A 31 -19.39 -13.01 -8.20
N ALA A 32 -20.10 -12.44 -9.19
CA ALA A 32 -20.98 -11.29 -8.98
C ALA A 32 -22.21 -11.62 -8.12
N VAL A 33 -22.60 -12.89 -8.03
CA VAL A 33 -23.73 -13.36 -7.22
C VAL A 33 -23.42 -13.46 -5.73
N VAL A 34 -22.14 -13.33 -5.35
CA VAL A 34 -21.67 -13.41 -3.95
C VAL A 34 -21.70 -12.02 -3.31
N LYS A 35 -22.24 -11.92 -2.10
CA LYS A 35 -22.24 -10.66 -1.32
C LYS A 35 -20.89 -10.39 -0.66
N TRP A 36 -19.88 -10.03 -1.45
CA TRP A 36 -18.51 -9.81 -0.96
C TRP A 36 -18.40 -8.75 0.13
N SER A 37 -19.30 -7.77 0.18
CA SER A 37 -19.34 -6.77 1.26
C SER A 37 -19.45 -7.39 2.67
N GLN A 38 -20.07 -8.57 2.79
CA GLN A 38 -20.22 -9.30 4.05
C GLN A 38 -18.94 -10.07 4.45
N VAL A 39 -18.08 -10.39 3.48
CA VAL A 39 -16.80 -11.07 3.73
C VAL A 39 -15.76 -10.03 4.13
N LYS A 40 -15.43 -9.98 5.42
CA LYS A 40 -14.43 -9.06 6.00
C LYS A 40 -13.00 -9.53 5.77
N LYS A 41 -12.78 -10.85 5.82
CA LYS A 41 -11.49 -11.51 5.57
C LYS A 41 -11.72 -12.95 5.14
N LEU A 42 -10.76 -13.52 4.42
CA LEU A 42 -10.79 -14.93 4.02
C LEU A 42 -10.36 -15.82 5.18
N ARG A 43 -10.73 -17.10 5.15
CA ARG A 43 -10.29 -18.04 6.19
C ARG A 43 -8.78 -18.21 6.19
N ASP A 44 -8.14 -18.20 5.01
CA ASP A 44 -6.68 -18.21 4.89
C ASP A 44 -6.04 -17.02 5.65
N GLU A 45 -6.63 -15.81 5.53
CA GLU A 45 -6.20 -14.64 6.31
C GLU A 45 -6.46 -14.82 7.80
N TYR A 46 -7.64 -15.32 8.18
CA TYR A 46 -7.97 -15.55 9.58
C TYR A 46 -6.99 -16.53 10.25
N ASP A 47 -6.75 -17.67 9.61
CA ASP A 47 -5.85 -18.70 10.14
C ASP A 47 -4.41 -18.18 10.25
N ALA A 48 -3.92 -17.44 9.25
CA ALA A 48 -2.58 -16.82 9.29
C ALA A 48 -2.42 -15.78 10.42
N LEU A 49 -3.50 -15.07 10.76
CA LEU A 49 -3.49 -14.09 11.85
C LEU A 49 -3.52 -14.75 13.24
N GLN A 50 -3.94 -16.01 13.34
CA GLN A 50 -3.98 -16.73 14.61
C GLN A 50 -2.59 -17.14 15.07
N GLY A 51 -2.26 -16.79 16.32
CA GLY A 51 -0.96 -17.12 16.93
C GLY A 51 -0.85 -18.56 17.42
N LYS A 52 -1.97 -19.29 17.48
CA LYS A 52 -2.04 -20.66 18.00
C LYS A 52 -2.66 -21.62 16.99
N LEU A 53 -2.16 -22.85 16.97
CA LEU A 53 -2.74 -24.01 16.30
C LEU A 53 -2.95 -25.10 17.36
N ASN A 54 -4.19 -25.60 17.50
CA ASN A 54 -4.53 -26.62 18.49
C ASN A 54 -4.07 -26.28 19.93
N GLY A 55 -4.18 -25.01 20.32
CA GLY A 55 -3.76 -24.52 21.64
C GLY A 55 -2.27 -24.23 21.80
N GLN A 56 -1.42 -24.70 20.88
CA GLN A 56 0.03 -24.45 20.90
C GLN A 56 0.42 -23.23 20.07
N VAL A 57 1.47 -22.51 20.47
CA VAL A 57 1.99 -21.38 19.70
C VAL A 57 2.58 -21.88 18.39
N LYS A 58 2.16 -21.29 17.26
CA LYS A 58 2.64 -21.71 15.94
C LYS A 58 4.13 -21.47 15.80
N ASP A 59 4.84 -22.48 15.27
CA ASP A 59 6.24 -22.31 14.87
C ASP A 59 6.35 -21.23 13.77
N ARG A 60 7.52 -20.58 13.70
CA ARG A 60 7.78 -19.52 12.73
C ARG A 60 7.64 -20.00 11.28
N ALA A 61 8.03 -21.24 10.98
CA ALA A 61 7.89 -21.78 9.63
C ALA A 61 6.40 -21.93 9.24
N ILE A 62 5.57 -22.45 10.15
CA ILE A 62 4.12 -22.56 9.95
C ILE A 62 3.50 -21.17 9.77
N ARG A 63 3.88 -20.21 10.61
CA ARG A 63 3.38 -18.83 10.49
C ARG A 63 3.73 -18.21 9.14
N LEU A 64 4.95 -18.44 8.65
CA LEU A 64 5.38 -17.92 7.36
C LEU A 64 4.54 -18.54 6.23
N ASP A 65 4.42 -19.87 6.21
CA ASP A 65 3.65 -20.60 5.19
C ASP A 65 2.18 -20.16 5.15
N GLU A 66 1.52 -20.04 6.30
CA GLU A 66 0.13 -19.57 6.36
C GLU A 66 -0.02 -18.12 5.88
N HIS A 67 0.93 -17.24 6.20
CA HIS A 67 0.89 -15.86 5.68
C HIS A 67 1.10 -15.84 4.16
N GLU A 68 2.00 -16.65 3.62
CA GLU A 68 2.20 -16.78 2.17
C GLU A 68 0.94 -17.33 1.48
N LYS A 69 0.31 -18.35 2.08
CA LYS A 69 -0.96 -18.90 1.61
C LYS A 69 -2.07 -17.85 1.62
N ALA A 70 -2.18 -17.07 2.70
CA ALA A 70 -3.15 -15.99 2.81
C ALA A 70 -2.93 -14.86 1.79
N VAL A 71 -1.67 -14.54 1.47
CA VAL A 71 -1.34 -13.63 0.37
C VAL A 71 -1.84 -14.19 -0.96
N ARG A 72 -1.52 -15.46 -1.26
CA ARG A 72 -1.95 -16.10 -2.52
C ARG A 72 -3.46 -16.10 -2.65
N ALA A 73 -4.18 -16.51 -1.60
CA ALA A 73 -5.64 -16.52 -1.54
C ALA A 73 -6.25 -15.15 -1.88
N ASN A 74 -5.78 -14.08 -1.22
CA ASN A 74 -6.27 -12.73 -1.45
C ASN A 74 -5.94 -12.22 -2.86
N ARG A 75 -4.75 -12.53 -3.40
CA ARG A 75 -4.36 -12.15 -4.77
C ARG A 75 -5.17 -12.89 -5.83
N GLN A 76 -5.33 -14.20 -5.69
CA GLN A 76 -6.12 -15.03 -6.61
C GLN A 76 -7.57 -14.55 -6.66
N LEU A 77 -8.19 -14.33 -5.51
CA LEU A 77 -9.54 -13.79 -5.46
C LEU A 77 -9.61 -12.37 -6.04
N ALA A 78 -8.66 -11.50 -5.73
CA ALA A 78 -8.64 -10.14 -6.29
C ALA A 78 -8.58 -10.15 -7.82
N LEU A 79 -7.70 -10.98 -8.40
CA LEU A 79 -7.59 -11.13 -9.86
C LEU A 79 -8.88 -11.70 -10.47
N ALA A 80 -9.48 -12.70 -9.84
CA ALA A 80 -10.73 -13.29 -10.33
C ALA A 80 -11.90 -12.28 -10.28
N LEU A 81 -11.98 -11.48 -9.23
CA LEU A 81 -12.97 -10.40 -9.11
C LEU A 81 -12.74 -9.31 -10.16
N GLN A 82 -11.48 -8.91 -10.36
CA GLN A 82 -11.10 -7.89 -11.33
C GLN A 82 -11.44 -8.35 -12.76
N ALA A 83 -11.18 -9.62 -13.09
CA ALA A 83 -11.52 -10.20 -14.39
C ALA A 83 -13.03 -10.17 -14.70
N GLN A 84 -13.89 -10.10 -13.67
CA GLN A 84 -15.34 -9.98 -13.80
C GLN A 84 -15.86 -8.55 -13.58
N GLY A 85 -14.97 -7.55 -13.53
CA GLY A 85 -15.32 -6.13 -13.36
C GLY A 85 -15.71 -5.71 -11.94
N LEU A 86 -15.50 -6.57 -10.93
CA LEU A 86 -15.82 -6.30 -9.52
C LEU A 86 -14.67 -5.54 -8.82
N ASN A 87 -14.27 -4.41 -9.41
CA ASN A 87 -13.02 -3.70 -9.09
C ASN A 87 -12.92 -3.20 -7.66
N GLU A 88 -14.03 -2.78 -7.04
CA GLU A 88 -14.03 -2.30 -5.65
C GLU A 88 -13.70 -3.44 -4.67
N HIS A 89 -14.28 -4.62 -4.89
CA HIS A 89 -14.02 -5.81 -4.09
C HIS A 89 -12.61 -6.36 -4.38
N ALA A 90 -12.21 -6.40 -5.65
CA ALA A 90 -10.85 -6.78 -6.06
C ALA A 90 -9.79 -5.93 -5.36
N THR A 91 -9.96 -4.60 -5.39
CA THR A 91 -9.09 -3.63 -4.72
C THR A 91 -8.98 -3.90 -3.23
N ARG A 92 -10.11 -4.18 -2.56
CA ARG A 92 -10.11 -4.50 -1.13
C ARG A 92 -9.29 -5.76 -0.84
N PHE A 93 -9.50 -6.87 -1.54
CA PHE A 93 -8.73 -8.09 -1.31
C PHE A 93 -7.25 -7.95 -1.72
N ALA A 94 -6.95 -7.22 -2.79
CA ALA A 94 -5.57 -6.92 -3.18
C ALA A 94 -4.84 -6.10 -2.10
N TYR A 95 -5.51 -5.13 -1.47
CA TYR A 95 -4.99 -4.40 -0.33
C TYR A 95 -4.71 -5.31 0.87
N HIS A 96 -5.61 -6.27 1.17
CA HIS A 96 -5.38 -7.28 2.22
C HIS A 96 -4.14 -8.14 1.92
N ALA A 97 -3.98 -8.58 0.67
CA ALA A 97 -2.79 -9.30 0.24
C ALA A 97 -1.50 -8.50 0.48
N GLN A 98 -1.46 -7.21 0.12
CA GLN A 98 -0.28 -6.36 0.33
C GLN A 98 0.04 -6.18 1.82
N ARG A 99 -0.99 -6.02 2.66
CA ARG A 99 -0.82 -5.92 4.12
C ARG A 99 -0.26 -7.21 4.72
N LEU A 100 -0.70 -8.37 4.25
CA LEU A 100 -0.16 -9.68 4.66
C LEU A 100 1.26 -9.90 4.12
N GLN A 101 1.55 -9.51 2.88
CA GLN A 101 2.88 -9.61 2.26
C GLN A 101 3.94 -8.85 3.07
N ARG A 102 3.58 -7.68 3.63
CA ARG A 102 4.49 -6.94 4.51
C ARG A 102 4.89 -7.75 5.75
N ARG A 103 3.99 -8.58 6.29
CA ARG A 103 4.30 -9.50 7.40
C ARG A 103 5.16 -10.68 6.96
N VAL A 104 4.92 -11.22 5.76
CA VAL A 104 5.77 -12.24 5.14
C VAL A 104 7.22 -11.76 5.08
N PHE A 105 7.46 -10.55 4.53
CA PHE A 105 8.82 -9.99 4.45
C PHE A 105 9.49 -9.85 5.82
N TRP A 106 8.73 -9.46 6.85
CA TRP A 106 9.25 -9.35 8.20
C TRP A 106 9.59 -10.72 8.81
N LEU A 107 8.73 -11.72 8.63
CA LEU A 107 8.98 -13.09 9.08
C LEU A 107 10.19 -13.72 8.38
N GLN A 108 10.33 -13.51 7.06
CA GLN A 108 11.49 -13.95 6.29
C GLN A 108 12.78 -13.29 6.79
N MET A 109 12.75 -12.01 7.16
CA MET A 109 13.91 -11.30 7.71
C MET A 109 14.40 -11.87 9.05
N ILE A 110 13.47 -12.31 9.91
CA ILE A 110 13.75 -12.81 11.27
C ILE A 110 14.15 -14.29 11.27
N GLN A 111 13.97 -14.99 10.15
CA GLN A 111 14.31 -16.40 10.05
C GLN A 111 15.84 -16.61 10.08
N GLN A 112 16.30 -17.51 10.95
CA GLN A 112 17.72 -17.70 11.26
C GLN A 112 18.54 -18.32 10.12
N ARG A 113 17.90 -18.94 9.12
CA ARG A 113 18.57 -19.67 8.02
C ARG A 113 18.76 -18.89 6.71
N VAL A 114 18.46 -17.60 6.71
CA VAL A 114 18.46 -16.78 5.47
C VAL A 114 19.84 -16.18 5.22
N LYS A 115 20.38 -16.38 4.01
CA LYS A 115 21.68 -15.82 3.59
C LYS A 115 21.65 -14.28 3.66
N LEU A 116 22.78 -13.63 3.98
CA LEU A 116 22.86 -12.18 4.17
C LEU A 116 22.27 -11.37 2.99
N ARG A 117 22.49 -11.83 1.75
CA ARG A 117 21.94 -11.21 0.53
C ARG A 117 20.40 -11.24 0.48
N GLN A 118 19.79 -12.34 0.88
CA GLN A 118 18.32 -12.47 0.94
C GLN A 118 17.75 -11.59 2.06
N ARG A 119 18.46 -11.42 3.18
CA ARG A 119 18.08 -10.46 4.23
C ARG A 119 18.09 -9.01 3.71
N GLY A 120 19.11 -8.64 2.93
CA GLY A 120 19.17 -7.33 2.28
C GLY A 120 17.98 -7.07 1.35
N GLN A 121 17.61 -8.06 0.53
CA GLN A 121 16.43 -7.99 -0.35
C GLN A 121 15.11 -7.92 0.42
N ALA A 122 14.98 -8.69 1.51
CA ALA A 122 13.80 -8.63 2.37
C ALA A 122 13.68 -7.26 3.06
N LEU A 123 14.81 -6.68 3.50
CA LEU A 123 14.86 -5.35 4.10
C LEU A 123 14.48 -4.27 3.10
N SER A 124 15.05 -4.27 1.91
CA SER A 124 14.70 -3.29 0.88
C SER A 124 13.22 -3.42 0.48
N SER A 125 12.72 -4.65 0.30
CA SER A 125 11.31 -4.91 0.00
C SER A 125 10.38 -4.45 1.13
N TRP A 126 10.77 -4.67 2.38
CA TRP A 126 10.01 -4.22 3.55
C TRP A 126 9.99 -2.70 3.67
N LEU A 127 11.15 -2.03 3.50
CA LEU A 127 11.27 -0.57 3.52
C LEU A 127 10.45 0.06 2.39
N PHE A 128 10.57 -0.48 1.17
CA PHE A 128 9.81 -0.01 0.02
C PHE A 128 8.30 -0.25 0.19
N SER A 129 7.90 -1.40 0.73
CA SER A 129 6.51 -1.68 1.09
C SER A 129 5.98 -0.69 2.13
N TRP A 130 6.79 -0.32 3.12
CA TRP A 130 6.40 0.68 4.12
C TRP A 130 6.27 2.08 3.54
N PHE A 131 7.21 2.47 2.68
CA PHE A 131 7.17 3.71 1.91
C PHE A 131 5.87 3.82 1.08
N LEU A 132 5.54 2.78 0.29
CA LEU A 132 4.29 2.75 -0.48
C LEU A 132 3.04 2.73 0.40
N PHE A 133 3.10 2.10 1.57
CA PHE A 133 1.99 2.12 2.52
C PHE A 133 1.71 3.53 3.03
N LEU A 134 2.75 4.27 3.39
CA LEU A 134 2.63 5.63 3.92
C LEU A 134 2.07 6.58 2.88
N ILE A 135 2.69 6.61 1.69
CA ILE A 135 2.34 7.59 0.67
C ILE A 135 1.03 7.22 -0.02
N ALA A 136 0.85 5.96 -0.44
CA ALA A 136 -0.26 5.59 -1.32
C ALA A 136 -1.20 4.51 -0.78
N GLY A 137 -0.95 3.99 0.43
CA GLY A 137 -1.67 2.81 0.92
C GLY A 137 -1.56 1.62 -0.04
N TYR A 138 -0.37 1.42 -0.62
CA TYR A 138 -0.08 0.43 -1.67
C TYR A 138 -0.72 0.70 -3.04
N GLY A 139 -1.06 1.96 -3.34
CA GLY A 139 -1.70 2.35 -4.61
C GLY A 139 -3.23 2.30 -4.59
N TYR A 140 -3.83 2.10 -3.41
CA TYR A 140 -5.29 1.98 -3.26
C TYR A 140 -5.94 3.14 -2.52
N ARG A 141 -5.16 4.08 -1.96
CA ARG A 141 -5.66 5.16 -1.09
C ARG A 141 -5.10 6.52 -1.52
N PRO A 142 -5.64 7.15 -2.60
CA PRO A 142 -5.15 8.44 -3.08
C PRO A 142 -5.25 9.56 -2.04
N GLU A 143 -6.17 9.43 -1.08
CA GLU A 143 -6.29 10.36 0.04
C GLU A 143 -5.01 10.44 0.89
N ARG A 144 -4.22 9.36 0.98
CA ARG A 144 -2.94 9.39 1.71
C ARG A 144 -1.89 10.20 0.96
N SER A 145 -1.84 10.05 -0.36
CA SER A 145 -0.89 10.80 -1.21
C SER A 145 -1.25 12.29 -1.18
N PHE A 146 -2.55 12.61 -1.19
CA PHE A 146 -3.05 13.99 -1.08
C PHE A 146 -2.75 14.60 0.30
N LEU A 147 -2.92 13.85 1.39
CA LEU A 147 -2.55 14.31 2.73
C LEU A 147 -1.03 14.51 2.87
N ALA A 148 -0.22 13.61 2.28
CA ALA A 148 1.23 13.76 2.24
C ALA A 148 1.65 15.02 1.45
N TYR A 149 1.00 15.28 0.31
CA TYR A 149 1.18 16.49 -0.48
C TYR A 149 0.94 17.76 0.37
N LEU A 150 -0.22 17.85 1.03
CA LEU A 150 -0.55 19.01 1.86
C LEU A 150 0.42 19.15 3.05
N PHE A 151 0.77 18.04 3.68
CA PHE A 151 1.70 18.02 4.81
C PHE A 151 3.07 18.56 4.41
N ILE A 152 3.64 18.13 3.27
CA ILE A 152 4.95 18.60 2.81
C ILE A 152 4.93 20.10 2.53
N ILE A 153 3.89 20.61 1.85
CA ILE A 153 3.78 22.05 1.58
C ILE A 153 3.72 22.85 2.89
N VAL A 154 2.90 22.43 3.86
CA VAL A 154 2.81 23.13 5.15
C VAL A 154 4.12 23.04 5.93
N PHE A 155 4.76 21.87 5.95
CA PHE A 155 6.03 21.65 6.63
C PHE A 155 7.13 22.55 6.05
N PHE A 156 7.29 22.59 4.72
CA PHE A 156 8.30 23.43 4.08
C PHE A 156 7.96 24.92 4.15
N THR A 157 6.68 25.30 4.13
CA THR A 157 6.25 26.69 4.41
C THR A 157 6.78 27.16 5.77
N VAL A 158 6.61 26.35 6.82
CA VAL A 158 7.12 26.66 8.16
C VAL A 158 8.65 26.69 8.16
N PHE A 159 9.28 25.76 7.43
CA PHE A 159 10.74 25.66 7.35
C PHE A 159 11.37 26.88 6.65
N TYR A 160 10.81 27.34 5.52
CA TYR A 160 11.26 28.55 4.83
C TYR A 160 11.07 29.80 5.66
N HIS A 161 9.96 29.91 6.38
CA HIS A 161 9.74 31.04 7.29
C HIS A 161 10.79 31.11 8.40
N GLN A 162 11.30 29.96 8.87
CA GLN A 162 12.40 29.91 9.85
C GLN A 162 13.78 30.18 9.22
N LEU A 163 14.02 29.72 7.98
CA LEU A 163 15.30 29.90 7.29
C LEU A 163 15.50 31.30 6.70
N GLY A 164 14.41 31.97 6.33
CA GLY A 164 14.43 33.35 5.86
C GLY A 164 13.74 34.26 6.87
N PRO A 165 14.47 34.87 7.83
CA PRO A 165 13.88 35.69 8.89
C PRO A 165 13.06 36.89 8.40
N GLN A 166 13.21 37.26 7.12
CA GLN A 166 12.47 38.35 6.48
C GLN A 166 11.31 37.88 5.58
N LEU A 167 11.13 36.56 5.39
CA LEU A 167 10.03 36.02 4.59
C LEU A 167 8.73 36.08 5.38
N LEU A 168 7.73 36.76 4.82
CA LEU A 168 6.36 36.67 5.32
C LEU A 168 5.83 35.24 5.12
N TRP A 169 4.89 34.82 5.97
CA TRP A 169 4.34 33.45 5.93
C TRP A 169 3.71 33.11 4.57
N ASN A 170 3.10 34.09 3.89
CA ASN A 170 2.50 33.92 2.57
C ASN A 170 3.55 33.79 1.47
N GLU A 171 4.69 34.47 1.60
CA GLU A 171 5.82 34.33 0.67
C GLU A 171 6.46 32.95 0.82
N ALA A 172 6.68 32.50 2.05
CA ALA A 172 7.16 31.15 2.35
C ALA A 172 6.22 30.05 1.80
N PHE A 173 4.90 30.28 1.87
CA PHE A 173 3.90 29.37 1.29
C PHE A 173 3.99 29.30 -0.23
N VAL A 174 4.09 30.45 -0.90
CA VAL A 174 4.26 30.51 -2.37
C VAL A 174 5.57 29.84 -2.79
N ILE A 175 6.67 30.06 -2.07
CA ILE A 175 7.95 29.41 -2.33
C ILE A 175 7.81 27.89 -2.23
N SER A 176 7.20 27.38 -1.15
CA SER A 176 6.97 25.94 -0.97
C SER A 176 6.10 25.33 -2.07
N MET A 177 4.96 25.95 -2.38
CA MET A 177 4.10 25.53 -3.50
C MET A 177 4.87 25.45 -4.83
N THR A 178 5.74 26.42 -5.10
CA THR A 178 6.46 26.51 -6.38
C THR A 178 7.62 25.50 -6.42
N ALA A 179 8.38 25.38 -5.33
CA ALA A 179 9.46 24.42 -5.17
C ALA A 179 8.97 22.97 -5.21
N PHE A 180 7.84 22.66 -4.58
CA PHE A 180 7.24 21.33 -4.57
C PHE A 180 7.04 20.75 -5.98
N HIS A 181 6.59 21.57 -6.93
CA HIS A 181 6.37 21.16 -8.33
C HIS A 181 7.64 21.24 -9.19
N GLY A 182 8.83 21.31 -8.57
CA GLY A 182 10.12 21.40 -9.25
C GLY A 182 10.40 22.74 -9.93
N ARG A 183 9.57 23.76 -9.68
CA ARG A 183 9.75 25.12 -10.20
C ARG A 183 10.45 25.97 -9.13
N GLY A 184 11.64 25.54 -8.72
CA GLY A 184 12.41 26.16 -7.64
C GLY A 184 12.51 27.69 -7.78
N PHE A 185 12.48 28.39 -6.64
CA PHE A 185 12.71 29.84 -6.59
C PHE A 185 14.20 30.06 -6.30
N PHE A 186 14.95 30.52 -7.29
CA PHE A 186 16.33 30.94 -7.10
C PHE A 186 16.39 32.47 -7.22
N PRO A 187 16.77 33.19 -6.15
CA PRO A 187 17.26 34.56 -6.32
C PRO A 187 18.36 34.54 -7.39
N SER A 188 18.55 35.65 -8.10
CA SER A 188 19.43 35.83 -9.29
C SER A 188 20.90 35.40 -9.15
N THR A 189 21.30 34.81 -8.04
CA THR A 189 22.58 34.15 -7.82
C THR A 189 22.34 32.81 -7.13
N PHE A 190 22.24 31.72 -7.90
CA PHE A 190 22.18 30.36 -7.36
C PHE A 190 23.49 30.05 -6.64
N SER A 191 23.44 29.92 -5.32
CA SER A 191 24.55 29.43 -4.51
C SER A 191 24.17 28.07 -3.94
N PRO A 192 24.80 26.95 -4.37
CA PRO A 192 24.51 25.62 -3.84
C PRO A 192 24.69 25.48 -2.32
N GLY A 193 25.45 26.39 -1.70
CA GLY A 193 25.64 26.46 -0.26
C GLY A 193 24.54 27.23 0.49
N ASP A 194 23.60 27.86 -0.22
CA ASP A 194 22.47 28.56 0.39
C ASP A 194 21.48 27.55 1.00
N PRO A 195 21.19 27.61 2.31
CA PRO A 195 20.21 26.75 2.97
C PRO A 195 18.83 26.76 2.30
N LEU A 196 18.40 27.90 1.72
CA LEU A 196 17.13 28.01 1.00
C LEU A 196 17.13 27.20 -0.30
N ALA A 197 18.22 27.28 -1.06
CA ALA A 197 18.38 26.52 -2.30
C ALA A 197 18.41 25.00 -2.03
N LEU A 198 19.09 24.58 -0.95
CA LEU A 198 19.13 23.18 -0.53
C LEU A 198 17.75 22.69 -0.10
N ALA A 199 17.01 23.48 0.68
CA ALA A 199 15.64 23.16 1.09
C ALA A 199 14.71 23.01 -0.13
N SER A 200 14.80 23.93 -1.10
CA SER A 200 14.01 23.88 -2.34
C SER A 200 14.33 22.67 -3.21
N ALA A 201 15.60 22.30 -3.34
CA ALA A 201 16.00 21.10 -4.08
C ALA A 201 15.47 19.82 -3.42
N LEU A 202 15.55 19.72 -2.08
CA LEU A 202 15.01 18.59 -1.33
C LEU A 202 13.49 18.51 -1.44
N GLU A 203 12.79 19.63 -1.30
CA GLU A 203 11.34 19.70 -1.44
C GLU A 203 10.88 19.27 -2.83
N ALA A 204 11.51 19.78 -3.89
CA ALA A 204 11.21 19.40 -5.27
C ALA A 204 11.36 17.89 -5.50
N PHE A 205 12.42 17.29 -4.97
CA PHE A 205 12.64 15.85 -5.08
C PHE A 205 11.55 15.03 -4.35
N ILE A 206 11.18 15.44 -3.14
CA ILE A 206 10.10 14.81 -2.37
C ILE A 206 8.75 15.02 -3.08
N GLY A 207 8.51 16.22 -3.61
CA GLY A 207 7.31 16.58 -4.35
C GLY A 207 7.10 15.70 -5.57
N LEU A 208 8.14 15.55 -6.40
CA LEU A 208 8.12 14.65 -7.56
C LEU A 208 7.72 13.22 -7.18
N ILE A 209 8.29 12.68 -6.10
CA ILE A 209 7.96 11.34 -5.61
C ILE A 209 6.48 11.24 -5.24
N ILE A 210 5.96 12.22 -4.50
CA ILE A 210 4.55 12.25 -4.06
C ILE A 210 3.63 12.40 -5.28
N GLU A 211 3.94 13.28 -6.23
CA GLU A 211 3.16 13.50 -7.45
C GLU A 211 3.07 12.25 -8.31
N VAL A 212 4.21 11.61 -8.62
CA VAL A 212 4.25 10.35 -9.39
C VAL A 212 3.42 9.29 -8.68
N THR A 213 3.55 9.19 -7.35
CA THR A 213 2.79 8.20 -6.57
C THR A 213 1.29 8.52 -6.57
N LEU A 214 0.88 9.79 -6.47
CA LEU A 214 -0.51 10.23 -6.53
C LEU A 214 -1.12 9.90 -7.91
N ILE A 215 -0.42 10.26 -8.99
CA ILE A 215 -0.85 9.99 -10.36
C ILE A 215 -0.99 8.48 -10.58
N ALA A 216 0.02 7.69 -10.16
CA ALA A 216 -0.03 6.23 -10.26
C ALA A 216 -1.21 5.64 -9.48
N THR A 217 -1.47 6.13 -8.26
CA THR A 217 -2.58 5.66 -7.40
C THR A 217 -3.94 5.99 -7.99
N ILE A 218 -4.12 7.21 -8.52
CA ILE A 218 -5.34 7.61 -9.20
C ILE A 218 -5.53 6.77 -10.47
N THR A 219 -4.46 6.59 -11.24
CA THR A 219 -4.49 5.80 -12.49
C THR A 219 -4.89 4.35 -12.21
N GLN A 220 -4.28 3.72 -11.20
CA GLN A 220 -4.63 2.37 -10.77
C GLN A 220 -6.09 2.27 -10.31
N ARG A 221 -6.58 3.26 -9.57
CA ARG A 221 -7.96 3.26 -9.04
C ARG A 221 -9.01 3.37 -10.15
N PHE A 222 -8.78 4.19 -11.17
CA PHE A 222 -9.77 4.45 -12.22
C PHE A 222 -9.59 3.58 -13.48
N PHE A 223 -8.36 3.15 -13.76
CA PHE A 223 -8.00 2.45 -15.01
C PHE A 223 -7.31 1.11 -14.79
N GLY A 224 -7.13 0.67 -13.53
CA GLY A 224 -6.59 -0.65 -13.21
C GLY A 224 -7.52 -1.76 -13.72
N LYS A 225 -7.26 -2.21 -14.94
CA LYS A 225 -7.78 -3.48 -15.48
C LYS A 225 -7.04 -4.66 -14.89
#